data_AF-A0A7X7ND55-F1
#
_entry.id   AF-A0A7X7ND55-F1
#
_cell.length_a   1.000
_cell.length_b   1.000
_cell.length_c   1.000
_cell.angle_alpha   90.00
_cell.angle_beta   90.00
_cell.angle_gamma   90.00
#
_symmetry.space_group_name_H-M   'P 1'
#
loop_
_entity.id
_entity.type
_entity.pdbx_description
1 polymer ?
#
loop_
_entity_poly.entity_id
_entity_poly.type
_entity_poly.pdbx_seq_one_letter_code
_entity_poly.pdbx_strand_id
1 'polypeptide(L)'
;MQVPLEITFRDVEKTAEVEELIRRKAAKLDKISDHISSCRVIVEKLQKHQQNSQPYRVRIDMTIPPGHELVVSRDASKSDLHQDLGAEIRWAFNAAERQLKELLDRMNGDIKIHQYQHVQGMIERLFPEDKTGFIRTIDGREIYFHANSLVNRGYGELKAGMGVRFSEEMGEKGPQCTSVQVVDVQESY
;
A
#
# COMPACT_ATOMS: atom_id res chain seq x y z
N MET A 1 -0.48 -12.19 -4.77
CA MET A 1 0.59 -12.02 -5.78
C MET A 1 -0.04 -12.18 -7.14
N GLN A 2 0.18 -11.22 -8.04
CA GLN A 2 -0.41 -11.26 -9.39
C GLN A 2 0.46 -12.06 -10.38
N VAL A 3 1.79 -12.02 -10.23
CA VAL A 3 2.76 -12.79 -11.03
C VAL A 3 3.30 -13.94 -10.17
N PRO A 4 3.52 -15.14 -10.75
CA PRO A 4 4.15 -16.26 -10.04
C PRO A 4 5.55 -15.89 -9.54
N LEU A 5 5.91 -16.40 -8.35
CA LEU A 5 7.23 -16.23 -7.74
C LEU A 5 8.34 -16.75 -8.67
N GLU A 6 9.32 -15.89 -8.96
CA GLU A 6 10.51 -16.25 -9.73
C GLU A 6 11.69 -16.54 -8.80
N ILE A 7 12.32 -17.71 -8.93
CA ILE A 7 13.48 -18.12 -8.13
C ILE A 7 14.67 -18.41 -9.04
N THR A 8 15.79 -17.71 -8.83
CA THR A 8 17.03 -17.87 -9.61
C THR A 8 18.18 -18.27 -8.69
N PHE A 9 18.93 -19.31 -9.06
CA PHE A 9 20.15 -19.75 -8.36
C PHE A 9 21.39 -19.47 -9.22
N ARG A 10 22.46 -18.91 -8.64
CA ARG A 10 23.73 -18.63 -9.32
C ARG A 10 24.90 -19.17 -8.50
N ASP A 11 25.64 -20.13 -9.04
CA ASP A 11 26.78 -20.77 -8.36
C ASP A 11 26.42 -21.43 -7.00
N VAL A 12 25.13 -21.75 -6.82
CA VAL A 12 24.57 -22.39 -5.62
C VAL A 12 23.83 -23.64 -6.05
N GLU A 13 23.99 -24.72 -5.30
CA GLU A 13 23.24 -25.95 -5.52
C GLU A 13 21.77 -25.74 -5.16
N LYS A 14 20.90 -26.02 -6.13
CA LYS A 14 19.45 -25.99 -5.93
C LYS A 14 19.02 -27.28 -5.22
N THR A 15 18.70 -27.20 -3.94
CA THR A 15 18.10 -28.29 -3.17
C THR A 15 16.59 -28.09 -3.00
N ALA A 16 15.84 -29.18 -2.89
CA ALA A 16 14.39 -29.13 -2.69
C ALA A 16 14.01 -28.42 -1.38
N GLU A 17 14.81 -28.60 -0.33
CA GLU A 17 14.61 -27.96 0.97
C GLU A 17 14.70 -26.43 0.89
N VAL A 18 15.66 -25.91 0.12
CA VAL A 18 15.86 -24.48 -0.09
C VAL A 18 14.73 -23.89 -0.93
N GLU A 19 14.35 -24.57 -2.02
CA GLU A 19 13.22 -24.14 -2.85
C GLU A 19 11.91 -24.09 -2.04
N GLU A 20 11.64 -25.12 -1.23
CA GLU A 20 10.45 -25.17 -0.38
C GLU A 20 10.49 -24.08 0.71
N LEU A 21 11.65 -23.81 1.29
CA LEU A 21 11.84 -22.72 2.25
C LEU A 21 11.49 -21.36 1.62
N ILE A 22 12.00 -21.07 0.43
CA ILE A 22 11.72 -19.83 -0.31
C ILE A 22 10.23 -19.72 -0.63
N ARG A 23 9.60 -20.78 -1.14
CA ARG A 23 8.16 -20.80 -1.45
C ARG A 23 7.29 -20.56 -0.22
N ARG A 24 7.57 -21.24 0.90
CA ARG A 24 6.83 -21.05 2.16
C ARG A 24 6.96 -19.61 2.67
N LYS A 25 8.15 -19.02 2.58
CA LYS A 25 8.39 -17.64 3.00
C LYS A 25 7.73 -16.62 2.07
N ALA A 26 7.76 -16.84 0.75
CA ALA A 26 7.06 -16.00 -0.21
C ALA A 26 5.53 -16.02 0.00
N ALA A 27 4.95 -17.19 0.27
CA ALA A 27 3.53 -17.31 0.63
C ALA A 27 3.17 -16.54 1.91
N LYS A 28 4.13 -16.32 2.82
CA LYS A 28 3.91 -15.46 3.99
C LYS A 28 3.87 -13.98 3.62
N LEU A 29 4.72 -13.53 2.70
CA LEU A 29 4.69 -12.16 2.18
C LEU A 29 3.37 -11.88 1.44
N ASP A 30 2.87 -12.87 0.70
CA ASP A 30 1.58 -12.82 0.01
C ASP A 30 0.42 -12.51 0.97
N LYS A 31 0.39 -13.17 2.13
CA LYS A 31 -0.62 -12.95 3.18
C LYS A 31 -0.55 -11.58 3.84
N ILE A 32 0.58 -10.87 3.72
CA ILE A 32 0.76 -9.53 4.31
C ILE A 32 0.24 -8.45 3.36
N SER A 33 0.33 -8.69 2.04
CA SER A 33 -0.16 -7.76 1.03
C SER A 33 -0.67 -8.48 -0.21
N ASP A 34 -1.98 -8.36 -0.45
CA ASP A 34 -2.61 -8.86 -1.68
C ASP A 34 -2.16 -8.07 -2.93
N HIS A 35 -1.50 -6.93 -2.75
CA HIS A 35 -1.08 -6.01 -3.81
C HIS A 35 0.33 -6.27 -4.36
N ILE A 36 1.02 -7.34 -3.95
CA ILE A 36 2.34 -7.63 -4.55
C ILE A 36 2.13 -8.05 -6.01
N SER A 37 2.66 -7.25 -6.95
CA SER A 37 2.59 -7.57 -8.37
C SER A 37 3.60 -8.65 -8.75
N SER A 38 4.86 -8.50 -8.34
CA SER A 38 5.93 -9.46 -8.64
C SER A 38 6.88 -9.63 -7.45
N CYS A 39 7.42 -10.84 -7.32
CA CYS A 39 8.45 -11.18 -6.35
C CYS A 39 9.50 -12.07 -7.02
N ARG A 40 10.74 -11.59 -7.06
CA ARG A 40 11.88 -12.29 -7.64
C ARG A 40 12.93 -12.50 -6.57
N VAL A 41 13.35 -13.75 -6.40
CA VAL A 41 14.36 -14.16 -5.42
C VAL A 41 15.58 -14.66 -6.17
N ILE A 42 16.73 -14.04 -5.92
CA ILE A 42 18.02 -14.41 -6.50
C ILE A 42 18.92 -14.88 -5.35
N VAL A 43 19.46 -16.09 -5.49
CA VAL A 43 20.37 -16.71 -4.54
C VAL A 43 21.70 -16.93 -5.22
N GLU A 44 22.76 -16.30 -4.74
CA GLU A 44 24.10 -16.38 -5.34
C GLU A 44 25.19 -16.73 -4.31
N LYS A 45 26.25 -17.40 -4.76
CA LYS A 45 27.47 -17.66 -3.97
C LYS A 45 28.56 -16.66 -4.36
N LEU A 46 29.17 -16.00 -3.37
CA LEU A 46 30.27 -15.07 -3.61
C LEU A 46 31.60 -15.85 -3.73
N GLN A 47 32.37 -15.58 -4.79
CA GLN A 47 33.66 -16.25 -5.01
C GLN A 47 34.74 -15.76 -4.03
N LYS A 48 35.65 -16.68 -3.66
CA LYS A 48 36.62 -16.64 -2.55
C LYS A 48 37.61 -15.46 -2.47
N HIS A 49 37.55 -14.46 -3.35
CA HIS A 49 38.61 -13.46 -3.51
C HIS A 49 38.35 -12.08 -2.88
N GLN A 50 37.27 -11.92 -2.09
CA GLN A 50 37.14 -10.79 -1.17
C GLN A 50 36.94 -11.30 0.25
N GLN A 51 37.91 -10.97 1.09
CA GLN A 51 38.01 -11.38 2.48
C GLN A 51 36.79 -10.93 3.30
N ASN A 52 36.40 -11.81 4.22
CA ASN A 52 35.41 -11.67 5.30
C ASN A 52 33.91 -11.79 4.99
N SER A 53 33.41 -13.00 5.25
CA SER A 53 32.34 -13.30 6.23
C SER A 53 30.94 -13.73 5.77
N GLN A 54 30.60 -13.76 4.48
CA GLN A 54 29.32 -14.34 4.01
C GLN A 54 29.47 -15.06 2.66
N PRO A 55 29.30 -16.39 2.58
CA PRO A 55 29.47 -17.15 1.33
C PRO A 55 28.28 -17.01 0.38
N TYR A 56 27.11 -16.60 0.87
CA TYR A 56 25.88 -16.51 0.11
C TYR A 56 25.33 -15.09 0.16
N ARG A 57 24.75 -14.65 -0.95
CA ARG A 57 23.98 -13.42 -1.05
C ARG A 57 22.58 -13.78 -1.55
N VAL A 58 21.58 -13.31 -0.83
CA VAL A 58 20.17 -13.43 -1.23
C VAL A 58 19.66 -12.04 -1.53
N ARG A 59 19.12 -11.87 -2.73
CA ARG A 59 18.45 -10.65 -3.18
C ARG A 59 16.98 -10.94 -3.44
N ILE A 60 16.10 -10.13 -2.86
CA ILE A 60 14.67 -10.19 -3.07
C ILE A 60 14.23 -8.87 -3.69
N ASP A 61 13.73 -8.94 -4.91
CA ASP A 61 13.15 -7.81 -5.64
C ASP A 61 11.62 -7.97 -5.64
N MET A 62 10.91 -6.99 -5.10
CA MET A 62 9.44 -6.96 -5.07
C MET A 62 8.92 -5.67 -5.69
N THR A 63 7.83 -5.79 -6.45
CA THR A 63 7.14 -4.64 -7.04
C THR A 63 5.71 -4.60 -6.51
N ILE A 64 5.30 -3.43 -6.01
CA ILE A 64 4.03 -3.19 -5.32
C ILE A 64 3.39 -1.95 -5.98
N PRO A 65 2.23 -2.07 -6.62
CA PRO A 65 1.54 -0.93 -7.21
C PRO A 65 0.99 0.04 -6.16
N PRO A 66 0.89 1.33 -6.50
CA PRO A 66 1.39 1.94 -7.74
C PRO A 66 2.89 2.28 -7.62
N GLY A 67 3.73 1.62 -8.42
CA GLY A 67 5.12 2.02 -8.69
C GLY A 67 6.17 1.86 -7.56
N HIS A 68 5.87 1.16 -6.47
CA HIS A 68 6.86 0.94 -5.41
C HIS A 68 7.72 -0.28 -5.70
N GLU A 69 9.03 -0.11 -5.68
CA GLU A 69 10.01 -1.19 -5.79
C GLU A 69 10.76 -1.36 -4.48
N LEU A 70 10.80 -2.59 -3.99
CA LEU A 70 11.46 -2.95 -2.74
C LEU A 70 12.53 -3.98 -3.06
N VAL A 71 13.78 -3.60 -2.80
CA VAL A 71 14.95 -4.46 -3.01
C VAL A 71 15.58 -4.75 -1.65
N VAL A 72 15.60 -6.03 -1.26
CA VAL A 72 16.31 -6.49 -0.08
C VAL A 72 17.56 -7.23 -0.50
N SER A 73 18.72 -6.72 -0.10
CA SER A 73 19.98 -7.43 -0.15
C SER A 73 20.87 -6.95 0.98
N ARG A 74 21.68 -7.85 1.56
CA ARG A 74 22.77 -7.44 2.46
C ARG A 74 24.04 -7.22 1.64
N ASP A 75 24.66 -6.06 1.80
CA ASP A 75 26.09 -5.90 1.50
C ASP A 75 26.87 -6.36 2.74
N ALA A 76 27.99 -7.05 2.52
CA ALA A 76 28.79 -7.73 3.55
C ALA A 76 29.54 -6.77 4.52
N SER A 77 28.89 -5.69 4.95
CA SER A 77 29.42 -4.71 5.89
C SER A 77 28.64 -4.78 7.20
N LYS A 78 29.34 -5.28 8.23
CA LYS A 78 28.94 -5.47 9.64
C LYS A 78 28.38 -6.85 9.99
N SER A 79 29.31 -7.69 10.45
CA SER A 79 29.19 -8.61 11.58
C SER A 79 27.83 -9.28 11.80
N ASP A 80 27.48 -10.23 10.93
CA ASP A 80 26.64 -11.37 11.26
C ASP A 80 27.02 -12.51 10.29
N LEU A 81 27.84 -13.44 10.79
CA LEU A 81 28.32 -14.60 10.04
C LEU A 81 27.21 -15.66 9.93
N HIS A 82 26.22 -15.46 9.06
CA HIS A 82 25.39 -16.57 8.59
C HIS A 82 26.19 -17.37 7.56
N GLN A 83 26.87 -18.42 8.01
CA GLN A 83 27.55 -19.36 7.10
C GLN A 83 26.56 -20.29 6.39
N ASP A 84 25.31 -20.34 6.85
CA ASP A 84 24.25 -21.21 6.34
C ASP A 84 23.32 -20.47 5.36
N LEU A 85 23.13 -21.06 4.17
CA LEU A 85 22.25 -20.53 3.12
C LEU A 85 20.80 -20.38 3.60
N GLY A 86 20.30 -21.34 4.40
CA GLY A 86 18.95 -21.29 4.95
C GLY A 86 18.76 -20.16 5.97
N ALA A 87 19.79 -19.84 6.75
CA ALA A 87 19.80 -18.68 7.63
C ALA A 87 19.78 -17.36 6.84
N GLU A 88 20.57 -17.25 5.77
CA GLU A 88 20.60 -16.06 4.91
C GLU A 88 19.25 -15.82 4.22
N ILE A 89 18.61 -16.88 3.72
CA ILE A 89 17.25 -16.81 3.16
C ILE A 89 16.26 -16.33 4.22
N ARG A 90 16.30 -16.91 5.43
CA ARG A 90 15.40 -16.51 6.51
C ARG A 90 15.58 -15.05 6.89
N TRP A 91 16.83 -14.58 6.97
CA TRP A 91 17.15 -13.19 7.24
C TRP A 91 16.59 -12.28 6.15
N ALA A 92 16.85 -12.57 4.87
CA ALA A 92 16.38 -11.76 3.74
C ALA A 92 14.84 -11.65 3.72
N PHE A 93 14.12 -12.76 3.93
CA PHE A 93 12.66 -12.74 3.98
C PHE A 93 12.10 -12.02 5.21
N ASN A 94 12.76 -12.11 6.37
CA ASN A 94 12.33 -11.36 7.56
C ASN A 94 12.57 -9.84 7.35
N ALA A 95 13.67 -9.46 6.71
CA ALA A 95 13.95 -8.08 6.34
C ALA A 95 12.93 -7.56 5.30
N ALA A 96 12.58 -8.39 4.30
CA ALA A 96 11.53 -8.09 3.33
C ALA A 96 10.16 -7.91 3.98
N GLU A 97 9.78 -8.79 4.92
CA GLU A 97 8.54 -8.64 5.68
C GLU A 97 8.50 -7.32 6.46
N ARG A 98 9.62 -6.96 7.10
CA ARG A 98 9.72 -5.71 7.86
C ARG A 98 9.62 -4.49 6.93
N GLN A 99 10.40 -4.45 5.86
CA GLN A 99 10.34 -3.34 4.89
C GLN A 99 8.97 -3.24 4.20
N LEU A 100 8.33 -4.36 3.90
CA LEU A 100 6.98 -4.40 3.34
C LEU A 100 5.98 -3.80 4.33
N LYS A 101 6.03 -4.18 5.61
CA LYS A 101 5.18 -3.58 6.65
C LYS A 101 5.46 -2.09 6.82
N GLU A 102 6.72 -1.66 6.85
CA GLU A 102 7.10 -0.25 6.92
C GLU A 102 6.65 0.53 5.68
N LEU A 103 6.65 -0.10 4.50
CA LEU A 103 6.16 0.49 3.26
C LEU A 103 4.63 0.57 3.27
N LEU A 104 3.92 -0.46 3.75
CA LEU A 104 2.47 -0.42 3.89
C LEU A 104 2.03 0.56 4.99
N ASP A 105 2.79 0.68 6.07
CA ASP A 105 2.55 1.65 7.13
C ASP A 105 2.85 3.06 6.64
N ARG A 106 3.91 3.25 5.85
CA ARG A 106 4.13 4.50 5.11
C ARG A 106 3.04 4.76 4.10
N MET A 107 2.65 3.81 3.26
CA MET A 107 1.50 3.98 2.37
C MET A 107 0.24 4.32 3.17
N ASN A 108 0.01 3.72 4.35
CA ASN A 108 -1.12 4.06 5.24
C ASN A 108 -0.94 5.38 6.00
N GLY A 109 0.29 5.81 6.25
CA GLY A 109 0.68 7.07 6.89
C GLY A 109 0.69 8.24 5.91
N ASP A 110 1.11 8.00 4.67
CA ASP A 110 1.00 8.80 3.46
C ASP A 110 -0.44 8.77 2.92
N ILE A 111 -1.26 7.78 3.27
CA ILE A 111 -2.74 7.84 3.09
C ILE A 111 -3.34 8.92 4.01
N LYS A 112 -2.63 9.42 5.02
CA LYS A 112 -3.01 10.71 5.67
C LYS A 112 -2.65 11.95 4.83
N ILE A 113 -1.95 11.80 3.71
CA ILE A 113 -1.66 12.88 2.75
C ILE A 113 -2.70 12.91 1.61
N HIS A 114 -3.65 11.96 1.58
CA HIS A 114 -4.80 12.02 0.68
C HIS A 114 -5.99 12.81 1.23
N GLN A 115 -5.83 13.64 2.26
CA GLN A 115 -6.93 14.52 2.67
C GLN A 115 -7.22 15.63 1.64
N TYR A 116 -6.22 16.04 0.84
CA TYR A 116 -6.39 17.11 -0.15
C TYR A 116 -6.66 16.61 -1.59
N GLN A 117 -6.28 15.38 -1.94
CA GLN A 117 -6.56 14.80 -3.28
C GLN A 117 -7.92 14.10 -3.38
N HIS A 118 -8.64 13.94 -2.26
CA HIS A 118 -9.94 13.26 -2.21
C HIS A 118 -11.13 14.20 -2.03
N VAL A 119 -10.91 15.51 -1.86
CA VAL A 119 -11.99 16.50 -1.91
C VAL A 119 -12.47 16.58 -3.36
N GLN A 120 -13.62 16.00 -3.65
CA GLN A 120 -14.26 16.09 -4.97
C GLN A 120 -15.18 17.32 -5.05
N GLY A 121 -15.57 17.85 -3.90
CA GLY A 121 -16.32 19.09 -3.79
C GLY A 121 -16.39 19.59 -2.35
N MET A 122 -17.05 20.72 -2.16
CA MET A 122 -17.29 21.31 -0.85
C MET A 122 -18.79 21.45 -0.61
N ILE A 123 -19.23 21.29 0.64
CA ILE A 123 -20.63 21.53 1.00
C ILE A 123 -20.91 23.02 0.80
N GLU A 124 -21.76 23.35 -0.16
CA GLU A 124 -22.13 24.72 -0.45
C GLU A 124 -23.30 25.16 0.42
N ARG A 125 -24.33 24.32 0.52
CA ARG A 125 -25.59 24.64 1.21
C ARG A 125 -26.14 23.41 1.93
N LEU A 126 -26.76 23.67 3.08
CA LEU A 126 -27.41 22.69 3.95
C LEU A 126 -28.81 23.18 4.30
N PHE A 127 -29.79 22.29 4.23
CA PHE A 127 -31.18 22.53 4.58
C PHE A 127 -31.55 21.61 5.76
N PRO A 128 -31.48 22.10 7.00
CA PRO A 128 -31.66 21.27 8.20
C PRO A 128 -33.06 20.67 8.34
N GLU A 129 -34.09 21.37 7.82
CA GLU A 129 -35.48 20.95 7.90
C GLU A 129 -35.74 19.64 7.13
N ASP A 130 -35.17 19.54 5.93
CA ASP A 130 -35.29 18.36 5.06
C ASP A 130 -34.11 17.39 5.17
N LYS A 131 -33.07 17.73 5.93
CA LYS A 131 -31.79 16.98 6.01
C LYS A 131 -31.14 16.77 4.64
N THR A 132 -31.13 17.81 3.81
CA THR A 132 -30.59 17.79 2.44
C THR A 132 -29.52 18.86 2.25
N GLY A 133 -28.70 18.70 1.22
CA GLY A 133 -27.69 19.71 0.90
C GLY A 133 -27.19 19.63 -0.53
N PHE A 134 -26.32 20.58 -0.86
CA PHE A 134 -25.64 20.66 -2.14
C PHE A 134 -24.13 20.69 -1.95
N ILE A 135 -23.45 19.97 -2.82
CA ILE A 135 -22.00 19.91 -2.91
C ILE A 135 -21.59 20.62 -4.19
N ARG A 136 -20.70 21.60 -4.08
CA ARG A 136 -20.06 22.24 -5.23
C ARG A 136 -18.78 21.49 -5.57
N THR A 137 -18.70 20.98 -6.79
CA THR A 137 -17.49 20.34 -7.30
C THR A 137 -16.43 21.37 -7.68
N ILE A 138 -15.18 20.92 -7.85
CA ILE A 138 -14.08 21.80 -8.29
C ILE A 138 -14.35 22.36 -9.70
N ASP A 139 -15.06 21.61 -10.54
CA ASP A 139 -15.47 22.05 -11.88
C ASP A 139 -16.73 22.95 -11.89
N GLY A 140 -17.27 23.28 -10.71
CA GLY A 140 -18.36 24.25 -10.55
C GLY A 140 -19.77 23.69 -10.69
N ARG A 141 -19.93 22.36 -10.73
CA ARG A 141 -21.25 21.71 -10.71
C ARG A 141 -21.80 21.65 -9.29
N GLU A 142 -23.12 21.71 -9.17
CA GLU A 142 -23.84 21.50 -7.91
C GLU A 142 -24.48 20.12 -7.92
N ILE A 143 -24.10 19.29 -6.95
CA ILE A 143 -24.62 17.93 -6.80
C ILE A 143 -25.46 17.87 -5.53
N TYR A 144 -26.69 17.40 -5.68
CA TYR A 144 -27.63 17.25 -4.56
C TYR A 144 -27.31 16.01 -3.73
N PHE A 145 -27.42 16.10 -2.40
CA PHE A 145 -27.34 14.94 -1.52
C PHE A 145 -28.40 14.99 -0.41
N HIS A 146 -28.78 13.79 0.06
CA HIS A 146 -29.62 13.62 1.24
C HIS A 146 -28.77 13.08 2.39
N ALA A 147 -29.19 13.30 3.64
CA ALA A 147 -28.50 12.75 4.82
C ALA A 147 -28.32 11.22 4.81
N ASN A 148 -29.14 10.51 4.05
CA ASN A 148 -29.05 9.05 3.90
C ASN A 148 -27.84 8.64 3.06
N SER A 149 -27.32 9.55 2.24
CA SER A 149 -26.11 9.34 1.47
C SER A 149 -24.84 9.58 2.31
N LEU A 150 -24.96 10.07 3.56
CA LEU A 150 -23.80 10.32 4.42
C LEU A 150 -23.24 9.02 4.99
N VAL A 151 -21.92 8.86 4.86
CA VAL A 151 -21.19 7.70 5.38
C VAL A 151 -20.33 8.14 6.56
N ASN A 152 -20.43 7.41 7.68
CA ASN A 152 -19.61 7.58 8.89
C ASN A 152 -19.71 8.94 9.63
N ARG A 153 -20.71 9.78 9.34
CA ARG A 153 -21.00 11.04 10.05
C ARG A 153 -22.50 11.33 10.10
N GLY A 154 -22.96 12.00 11.15
CA GLY A 154 -24.34 12.49 11.24
C GLY A 154 -24.54 13.83 10.54
N TYR A 155 -25.72 14.06 9.96
CA TYR A 155 -26.05 15.33 9.27
C TYR A 155 -25.85 16.57 10.17
N GLY A 156 -26.09 16.45 11.49
CA GLY A 156 -25.93 17.56 12.44
C GLY A 156 -24.47 18.03 12.65
N GLU A 157 -23.49 17.28 12.13
CA GLU A 157 -22.08 17.64 12.21
C GLU A 157 -21.59 18.36 10.94
N LEU A 158 -22.43 18.49 9.92
CA LEU A 158 -22.08 19.12 8.65
C LEU A 158 -22.11 20.65 8.76
N LYS A 159 -21.13 21.28 8.10
CA LYS A 159 -21.05 22.73 7.95
C LYS A 159 -20.78 23.07 6.48
N ALA A 160 -21.31 24.20 6.03
CA ALA A 160 -20.93 24.77 4.74
C ALA A 160 -19.42 25.06 4.73
N GLY A 161 -18.76 24.79 3.61
CA GLY A 161 -17.31 24.88 3.43
C GLY A 161 -16.54 23.59 3.72
N MET A 162 -17.16 22.57 4.31
CA MET A 162 -16.48 21.29 4.54
C MET A 162 -16.16 20.59 3.22
N GLY A 163 -14.93 20.11 3.08
CA GLY A 163 -14.53 19.26 1.98
C GLY A 163 -15.21 17.90 2.06
N VAL A 164 -15.67 17.40 0.92
CA VAL A 164 -16.32 16.10 0.81
C VAL A 164 -15.81 15.32 -0.39
N ARG A 165 -15.82 14.01 -0.22
CA ARG A 165 -15.76 13.01 -1.28
C ARG A 165 -17.17 12.52 -1.53
N PHE A 166 -17.57 12.33 -2.78
CA PHE A 166 -18.88 11.78 -3.08
C PHE A 166 -18.89 10.95 -4.36
N SER A 167 -19.80 9.99 -4.42
CA SER A 167 -20.16 9.28 -5.65
C SER A 167 -21.50 9.82 -6.14
N GLU A 168 -21.59 10.16 -7.43
CA GLU A 168 -22.83 10.63 -8.06
C GLU A 168 -23.46 9.55 -8.96
N GLU A 169 -24.78 9.57 -9.06
CA GLU A 169 -25.57 8.80 -10.02
C GLU A 169 -26.63 9.72 -10.65
N MET A 170 -27.08 9.37 -11.85
CA MET A 170 -28.16 10.09 -12.53
C MET A 170 -29.52 9.71 -11.92
N GLY A 171 -30.12 10.61 -11.15
CA GLY A 171 -31.46 10.46 -10.60
C GLY A 171 -32.56 11.03 -11.51
N GLU A 172 -33.81 10.89 -11.09
CA GLU A 172 -34.99 11.36 -11.83
C GLU A 172 -35.01 12.90 -12.04
N LYS A 173 -34.35 13.65 -11.16
CA LYS A 173 -34.28 15.13 -11.20
C LYS A 173 -32.90 15.66 -11.55
N GLY A 174 -31.99 14.78 -12.01
CA GLY A 174 -30.61 15.12 -12.30
C GLY A 174 -29.60 14.40 -11.38
N PRO A 175 -28.31 14.80 -11.45
CA PRO A 175 -27.24 14.13 -10.73
C PRO A 175 -27.42 14.28 -9.20
N GLN A 176 -27.37 13.14 -8.50
CA GLN A 176 -27.50 13.06 -7.05
C GLN A 176 -26.39 12.21 -6.43
N CYS A 177 -25.99 12.51 -5.20
CA CYS A 177 -25.00 11.72 -4.49
C CYS A 177 -25.59 10.42 -3.92
N THR A 178 -24.96 9.30 -4.22
CA THR A 178 -25.26 7.99 -3.61
C THR A 178 -24.46 7.77 -2.33
N SER A 179 -23.27 8.36 -2.23
CA SER A 179 -22.40 8.29 -1.05
C SER A 179 -21.66 9.61 -0.88
N VAL A 180 -21.63 10.14 0.34
CA VAL A 180 -20.96 11.38 0.73
C VAL A 180 -20.14 11.10 1.98
N GLN A 181 -18.84 11.34 1.87
CA GLN A 181 -17.86 11.20 2.94
C GLN A 181 -17.20 12.54 3.21
N VAL A 182 -17.33 13.01 4.44
CA VAL A 182 -16.66 14.24 4.88
C VAL A 182 -15.16 13.96 5.01
N VAL A 183 -14.36 14.74 4.31
CA VAL A 183 -12.91 14.73 4.47
C VAL A 183 -12.53 15.92 5.35
N ASP A 184 -11.99 15.63 6.52
CA ASP A 184 -11.55 16.67 7.46
C ASP A 184 -10.35 17.39 6.82
N VAL A 185 -10.60 18.57 6.25
CA VAL A 185 -9.54 19.43 5.75
C VAL A 185 -9.12 20.27 6.93
N GLN A 186 -8.10 19.82 7.68
CA GLN A 186 -7.54 20.65 8.75
C GLN A 186 -6.93 21.90 8.12
N GLU A 187 -7.62 23.04 8.27
CA GLU A 187 -7.06 24.38 8.05
C GLU A 187 -5.79 24.49 8.90
N SER A 188 -4.63 24.36 8.25
CA SER A 188 -3.35 24.68 8.86
C SER A 188 -3.15 26.19 8.71
N TYR A 189 -3.33 26.93 9.80
CA TYR A 189 -3.00 28.36 9.92
C TYR A 189 -1.51 28.57 10.17
#